data_AF-A0A1F3XBL1-F1
#
_entry.id   AF-A0A1F3XBL1-F1
#
_cell.length_a   1.000
_cell.length_b   1.000
_cell.length_c   1.000
_cell.angle_alpha   90.00
_cell.angle_beta   90.00
_cell.angle_gamma   90.00
#
_symmetry.space_group_name_H-M   'P 1'
#
loop_
_entity.id
_entity.type
_entity.pdbx_description
1 polymer ?
#
loop_
_entity_poly.entity_id
_entity_poly.type
_entity_poly.pdbx_seq_one_letter_code
_entity_poly.pdbx_strand_id
1 'polypeptide(L)'
;METRTLDSLCEDFGIGSLQLLKIDVQGAEGKVIAGAARVLQKSKDCIIMTEFWPYGLFRCGFTPRRYLDMLCDLGFVLFSLARDGLVPAGDKSELIAGHPGRRYANLVALKGSYEKYGTR
;
A
#
# COMPACT_ATOMS: atom_id res chain seq x y z
N MET A 1 -19.38 13.95 0.08
CA MET A 1 -18.24 14.37 0.91
C MET A 1 -17.12 14.74 -0.04
N GLU A 2 -16.45 15.86 0.19
CA GLU A 2 -15.31 16.31 -0.63
C GLU A 2 -14.07 15.47 -0.33
N THR A 3 -13.24 15.20 -1.35
CA THR A 3 -12.00 14.41 -1.21
C THR A 3 -10.88 15.06 -2.00
N ARG A 4 -9.64 14.93 -1.52
CA ARG A 4 -8.43 15.39 -2.20
C ARG A 4 -7.44 14.25 -2.41
N THR A 5 -6.57 14.39 -3.40
CA THR A 5 -5.46 13.44 -3.61
C THR A 5 -4.33 13.71 -2.63
N LEU A 6 -3.58 12.68 -2.25
CA LEU A 6 -2.42 12.85 -1.37
C LEU A 6 -1.34 13.73 -2.02
N ASP A 7 -1.14 13.62 -3.33
CA ASP A 7 -0.24 14.49 -4.08
C ASP A 7 -0.61 15.98 -3.94
N SER A 8 -1.90 16.34 -3.96
CA SER A 8 -2.33 17.73 -3.80
C SER A 8 -2.11 18.24 -2.37
N LEU A 9 -2.28 17.37 -1.37
CA LEU A 9 -1.97 17.73 0.02
C LEU A 9 -0.47 17.91 0.21
N CYS A 10 0.34 16.98 -0.31
CA CYS A 10 1.79 17.09 -0.23
C CYS A 10 2.31 18.38 -0.88
N GLU A 11 1.72 18.80 -2.00
CA GLU A 11 2.05 20.07 -2.66
C GLU A 11 1.76 21.28 -1.78
N ASP A 12 0.56 21.37 -1.19
CA ASP A 12 0.17 22.46 -0.28
C ASP A 12 1.08 22.57 0.95
N PHE A 13 1.55 21.43 1.47
CA PHE A 13 2.40 21.36 2.66
C PHE A 13 3.92 21.34 2.33
N GLY A 14 4.31 21.46 1.06
CA GLY A 14 5.73 21.43 0.66
C GLY A 14 6.44 20.08 0.89
N ILE A 15 5.69 18.99 0.93
CA ILE A 15 6.20 17.62 1.14
C ILE A 15 6.66 17.04 -0.20
N GLY A 16 7.98 17.03 -0.43
CA GLY A 16 8.58 16.53 -1.67
C GLY A 16 8.74 15.01 -1.75
N SER A 17 8.78 14.31 -0.62
CA SER A 17 8.95 12.86 -0.50
C SER A 17 8.43 12.34 0.84
N LEU A 18 8.20 11.03 0.94
CA LEU A 18 7.67 10.34 2.11
C LEU A 18 8.65 9.24 2.53
N GLN A 19 8.99 9.20 3.81
CA GLN A 19 9.73 8.09 4.41
C GLN A 19 8.78 6.99 4.93
N LEU A 20 7.59 7.39 5.39
CA LEU A 20 6.56 6.49 5.92
C LEU A 20 5.19 7.02 5.52
N LEU A 21 4.32 6.12 5.06
CA LEU A 21 2.90 6.38 4.78
C LEU A 21 2.06 5.27 5.40
N LYS A 22 1.14 5.61 6.32
CA LYS A 22 0.12 4.67 6.80
C LYS A 22 -1.22 4.97 6.15
N ILE A 23 -1.89 3.92 5.68
CA ILE A 23 -3.17 3.99 4.98
C ILE A 23 -4.15 3.03 5.68
N ASP A 24 -5.23 3.59 6.20
CA ASP A 24 -6.35 2.87 6.81
C ASP A 24 -7.63 3.64 6.46
N VAL A 25 -8.19 3.34 5.28
CA VAL A 25 -9.32 4.08 4.70
C VAL A 25 -10.46 3.14 4.28
N GLN A 26 -10.51 1.96 4.90
CA GLN A 26 -11.62 1.01 4.84
C GLN A 26 -12.02 0.62 3.40
N GLY A 27 -11.05 0.27 2.56
CA GLY A 27 -11.25 -0.18 1.18
C GLY A 27 -10.86 0.84 0.11
N ALA A 28 -10.68 2.11 0.47
CA ALA A 28 -10.27 3.15 -0.48
C ALA A 28 -8.75 3.22 -0.72
N GLU A 29 -7.97 2.22 -0.28
CA GLU A 29 -6.49 2.25 -0.32
C GLU A 29 -5.97 2.41 -1.76
N GLY A 30 -6.63 1.78 -2.73
CA GLY A 30 -6.31 1.95 -4.15
C GLY A 30 -6.43 3.40 -4.63
N LYS A 31 -7.42 4.16 -4.14
CA LYS A 31 -7.57 5.59 -4.46
C LYS A 31 -6.45 6.43 -3.86
N VAL A 32 -6.03 6.10 -2.64
CA VAL A 32 -4.92 6.79 -1.96
C VAL A 32 -3.63 6.59 -2.74
N ILE A 33 -3.29 5.35 -3.10
CA ILE A 33 -2.07 5.06 -3.88
C ILE A 33 -2.13 5.72 -5.25
N ALA A 34 -3.26 5.66 -5.96
CA ALA A 34 -3.42 6.33 -7.25
C ALA A 34 -3.25 7.86 -7.13
N GLY A 35 -3.79 8.47 -6.07
CA GLY A 35 -3.67 9.89 -5.77
C GLY A 35 -2.33 10.30 -5.16
N ALA A 36 -1.41 9.37 -4.91
CA ALA A 36 -0.09 9.60 -4.32
C ALA A 36 1.05 9.29 -5.30
N ALA A 37 0.73 9.04 -6.58
CA ALA A 37 1.69 8.51 -7.53
C ALA A 37 2.92 9.41 -7.68
N ARG A 38 2.76 10.75 -7.74
CA ARG A 38 3.90 11.66 -7.93
C ARG A 38 4.82 11.66 -6.72
N VAL A 39 4.28 11.79 -5.51
CA VAL A 39 5.11 11.84 -4.28
C VAL A 39 5.78 10.48 -4.02
N LEU A 40 5.10 9.36 -4.30
CA LEU A 40 5.67 8.02 -4.12
C LEU A 40 6.74 7.68 -5.17
N GLN A 41 6.64 8.21 -6.39
CA GLN A 41 7.70 8.09 -7.41
C GLN A 41 8.97 8.87 -7.01
N LYS A 42 8.81 10.06 -6.42
CA LYS A 42 9.93 10.86 -5.89
C LYS A 42 10.57 10.24 -4.65
N SER A 43 9.80 9.51 -3.85
CA SER A 43 10.27 8.83 -2.64
C SER A 43 11.13 7.61 -3.00
N LYS A 44 12.45 7.74 -2.83
CA LYS A 44 13.42 6.67 -3.12
C LYS A 44 13.46 5.61 -2.03
N ASP A 45 13.34 6.03 -0.78
CA ASP A 45 13.26 5.17 0.39
C ASP A 45 11.92 5.45 1.08
N CYS A 46 11.02 4.46 1.05
CA CYS A 46 9.68 4.63 1.61
C CYS A 46 9.13 3.33 2.19
N ILE A 47 8.38 3.45 3.28
CA ILE A 47 7.60 2.38 3.88
C ILE A 47 6.13 2.73 3.76
N ILE A 48 5.31 1.82 3.24
CA ILE A 48 3.86 1.92 3.28
C ILE A 48 3.31 0.87 4.24
N MET A 49 2.50 1.27 5.20
CA MET A 49 1.69 0.35 6.02
C MET A 49 0.24 0.48 5.60
N THR A 50 -0.36 -0.58 5.08
CA THR A 50 -1.70 -0.52 4.50
C THR A 50 -2.55 -1.72 4.91
N GLU A 51 -3.83 -1.49 5.11
CA GLU A 51 -4.81 -2.58 5.12
C GLU A 51 -4.97 -3.14 3.71
N PHE A 52 -5.01 -4.47 3.59
CA PHE A 52 -5.39 -5.18 2.38
C PHE A 52 -6.68 -5.93 2.65
N TRP A 53 -7.79 -5.30 2.23
CA TRP A 53 -9.12 -5.87 2.32
C TRP A 53 -9.72 -6.03 0.91
N PRO A 54 -9.63 -7.23 0.30
CA PRO A 54 -10.03 -7.45 -1.09
C PRO A 54 -11.46 -7.00 -1.42
N TYR A 55 -12.40 -7.32 -0.54
CA TYR A 55 -13.80 -6.93 -0.73
C TYR A 55 -13.99 -5.41 -0.66
N GLY A 56 -13.35 -4.74 0.32
CA GLY A 56 -13.38 -3.28 0.45
C GLY A 56 -12.83 -2.57 -0.79
N LEU A 57 -11.66 -3.01 -1.27
CA LEU A 57 -11.05 -2.52 -2.51
C LEU A 57 -12.02 -2.61 -3.69
N PHE A 58 -12.67 -3.76 -3.87
CA PHE A 58 -13.65 -3.96 -4.94
C PHE A 58 -14.84 -3.00 -4.81
N ARG A 59 -15.37 -2.84 -3.60
CA ARG A 59 -16.48 -1.90 -3.32
C ARG A 59 -16.10 -0.43 -3.57
N CYS A 60 -14.81 -0.10 -3.49
CA CYS A 60 -14.29 1.23 -3.80
C CYS A 60 -13.81 1.40 -5.25
N GLY A 61 -14.02 0.42 -6.12
CA GLY A 61 -13.72 0.51 -7.56
C GLY A 61 -12.32 0.05 -7.96
N PHE A 62 -11.62 -0.70 -7.11
CA PHE A 62 -10.31 -1.28 -7.41
C PHE A 62 -10.35 -2.79 -7.32
N THR A 63 -9.72 -3.49 -8.27
CA THR A 63 -9.49 -4.92 -8.06
C THR A 63 -8.35 -5.12 -7.05
N PRO A 64 -8.43 -6.14 -6.18
CA PRO A 64 -7.36 -6.45 -5.22
C PRO A 64 -6.01 -6.66 -5.91
N ARG A 65 -6.02 -7.34 -7.07
CA ARG A 65 -4.83 -7.55 -7.89
C ARG A 65 -4.24 -6.24 -8.39
N ARG A 66 -5.06 -5.33 -8.92
CA ARG A 66 -4.58 -4.02 -9.40
C ARG A 66 -3.95 -3.22 -8.26
N TYR A 67 -4.51 -3.29 -7.05
CA TYR A 67 -3.94 -2.63 -5.88
C TYR A 67 -2.51 -3.12 -5.57
N LEU A 68 -2.33 -4.44 -5.48
CA LEU A 68 -1.00 -5.04 -5.26
C LEU A 68 -0.04 -4.73 -6.40
N ASP A 69 -0.51 -4.77 -7.65
CA ASP A 69 0.31 -4.44 -8.82
C ASP A 69 0.77 -2.98 -8.79
N MET A 70 -0.09 -2.01 -8.43
CA MET A 70 0.32 -0.60 -8.31
C MET A 70 1.45 -0.38 -7.30
N LEU A 71 1.42 -1.06 -6.16
CA LEU A 71 2.50 -0.98 -5.18
C LEU A 71 3.81 -1.54 -5.77
N CYS A 72 3.76 -2.69 -6.44
CA CYS A 72 4.93 -3.26 -7.12
C CYS A 72 5.45 -2.36 -8.27
N ASP A 73 4.56 -1.79 -9.08
CA ASP A 73 4.88 -0.88 -10.19
C ASP A 73 5.60 0.38 -9.68
N LEU A 74 5.28 0.82 -8.45
CA LEU A 74 5.96 1.92 -7.76
C LEU A 74 7.32 1.53 -7.15
N GLY A 75 7.74 0.28 -7.30
CA GLY A 75 9.01 -0.26 -6.80
C GLY A 75 8.96 -0.77 -5.36
N PHE A 76 7.78 -1.09 -4.82
CA PHE A 76 7.68 -1.67 -3.48
C PHE A 76 7.69 -3.21 -3.51
N VAL A 77 8.36 -3.79 -2.53
CA VAL A 77 8.31 -5.21 -2.18
C VAL A 77 7.31 -5.40 -1.03
N LEU A 78 6.43 -6.41 -1.15
CA LEU A 78 5.29 -6.59 -0.26
C LEU A 78 5.55 -7.65 0.81
N PHE A 79 5.21 -7.31 2.04
CA PHE A 79 5.26 -8.17 3.20
C PHE A 79 3.93 -8.15 3.95
N SER A 80 3.55 -9.27 4.55
CA SER A 80 2.48 -9.34 5.54
C SER A 80 3.05 -9.07 6.93
N LEU A 81 2.33 -8.29 7.72
CA LEU A 81 2.66 -8.06 9.12
C LEU A 81 2.16 -9.25 9.96
N ALA A 82 3.08 -10.09 10.42
CA ALA A 82 2.82 -11.19 11.32
C ALA A 82 3.17 -10.80 12.77
N ARG A 83 2.90 -11.70 13.73
CA ARG A 83 3.19 -11.49 15.16
C ARG A 83 4.68 -11.20 15.42
N ASP A 84 5.56 -11.96 14.76
CA ASP A 84 7.00 -11.94 15.05
C ASP A 84 7.82 -11.13 14.04
N GLY A 85 7.14 -10.40 13.14
CA GLY A 85 7.80 -9.54 12.15
C GLY A 85 7.12 -9.53 10.79
N LEU A 86 7.91 -9.19 9.77
CA LEU A 86 7.48 -9.13 8.39
C LEU A 86 7.74 -10.48 7.71
N VAL A 87 6.72 -11.03 7.07
CA VAL A 87 6.87 -12.22 6.21
C VAL A 87 6.59 -11.81 4.77
N PRO A 88 7.31 -12.33 3.76
CA PRO A 88 7.01 -12.04 2.37
C PRO A 88 5.52 -12.31 2.07
N ALA A 89 4.87 -11.41 1.34
CA ALA A 89 3.43 -11.51 1.08
C ALA A 89 3.03 -12.71 0.19
N GLY A 90 4.00 -13.37 -0.44
CA GLY A 90 3.79 -14.56 -1.27
C GLY A 90 3.16 -14.25 -2.62
N ASP A 91 2.51 -15.26 -3.21
CA ASP A 91 1.79 -15.10 -4.47
C ASP A 91 0.55 -14.20 -4.29
N LYS A 92 0.33 -13.30 -5.26
CA LYS A 92 -0.78 -12.33 -5.19
C LYS A 92 -2.14 -13.03 -5.23
N SER A 93 -2.27 -14.13 -5.97
CA SER A 93 -3.53 -14.87 -6.10
C SER A 93 -3.85 -15.62 -4.81
N GLU A 94 -2.85 -16.22 -4.18
CA GLU A 94 -2.97 -16.84 -2.85
C GLU A 94 -3.33 -15.82 -1.78
N LEU A 95 -2.66 -14.65 -1.77
CA LEU A 95 -2.97 -13.57 -0.83
C LEU A 95 -4.41 -13.07 -0.98
N ILE A 96 -4.90 -12.94 -2.22
CA ILE A 96 -6.30 -12.57 -2.50
C ILE A 96 -7.25 -13.67 -2.00
N ALA A 97 -7.00 -14.92 -2.36
CA ALA A 97 -7.85 -16.06 -2.01
C ALA A 97 -7.93 -16.31 -0.50
N GLY A 98 -6.86 -15.99 0.25
CA GLY A 98 -6.79 -16.14 1.70
C GLY A 98 -7.64 -15.14 2.50
N HIS A 99 -8.16 -14.09 1.85
CA HIS A 99 -8.88 -13.00 2.52
C HIS A 99 -10.29 -12.75 1.93
N PRO A 100 -11.19 -13.75 1.94
CA PRO A 100 -12.55 -13.58 1.45
C PRO A 100 -13.43 -12.76 2.41
N GLY A 101 -14.45 -12.10 1.85
CA GLY A 101 -15.48 -11.40 2.62
C GLY A 101 -14.93 -10.27 3.49
N ARG A 102 -15.06 -10.39 4.81
CA ARG A 102 -14.63 -9.37 5.79
C ARG A 102 -13.19 -9.57 6.30
N ARG A 103 -12.45 -10.56 5.78
CA ARG A 103 -11.07 -10.81 6.18
C ARG A 103 -10.14 -9.82 5.49
N TYR A 104 -9.14 -9.36 6.22
CA TYR A 104 -8.11 -8.43 5.75
C TYR A 104 -6.74 -8.83 6.31
N ALA A 105 -5.68 -8.33 5.69
CA ALA A 105 -4.31 -8.39 6.21
C ALA A 105 -3.74 -6.99 6.36
N ASN A 106 -2.83 -6.80 7.31
CA ASN A 106 -1.95 -5.63 7.29
C ASN A 106 -0.73 -5.96 6.45
N LEU A 107 -0.51 -5.18 5.40
CA LEU A 107 0.67 -5.26 4.57
C LEU A 107 1.64 -4.14 4.90
N VAL A 108 2.93 -4.46 4.76
CA VAL A 108 4.03 -3.50 4.74
C VAL A 108 4.69 -3.57 3.38
N ALA A 109 4.67 -2.46 2.65
CA ALA A 109 5.36 -2.31 1.38
C ALA A 109 6.68 -1.55 1.63
N LEU A 110 7.81 -2.16 1.28
CA LEU A 110 9.14 -1.59 1.48
C LEU A 110 9.76 -1.22 0.13
N LYS A 111 10.42 -0.07 0.05
CA LYS A 111 11.10 0.41 -1.17
C LYS A 111 12.48 0.95 -0.87
N GLY A 112 13.43 0.67 -1.76
CA GLY A 112 14.78 1.20 -1.69
C GLY A 112 15.60 0.53 -0.59
N SER A 113 16.37 1.32 0.16
CA SER A 113 17.22 0.82 1.25
C SER A 113 16.44 0.16 2.39
N TYR A 114 15.12 0.33 2.46
CA TYR A 114 14.28 -0.35 3.44
C TYR A 114 13.99 -1.81 3.11
N GLU A 115 14.16 -2.26 1.88
CA GLU A 115 13.87 -3.65 1.47
C GLU A 115 14.65 -4.68 2.30
N LYS A 116 15.88 -4.34 2.72
CA LYS A 116 16.73 -5.18 3.58
C LYS A 116 16.13 -5.51 4.96
N TYR A 117 15.11 -4.77 5.40
CA TYR A 117 14.46 -5.02 6.68
C TYR A 117 13.32 -6.05 6.60
N GLY A 118 12.95 -6.50 5.39
CA GLY A 118 11.89 -7.50 5.18
C GLY A 118 12.35 -8.96 5.27
N THR A 119 13.66 -9.23 5.35
CA THR A 119 14.24 -10.59 5.28
C THR A 119 14.97 -10.97 6.57
N ARG A 120 14.33 -10.82 7.73
CA ARG A 120 14.88 -11.28 9.01
C ARG A 120 14.33 -12.63 9.42
#